data_AF-A0A6B9T9I6-F1
#
_entry.id   AF-A0A6B9T9I6-F1
#
_cell.length_a   1.000
_cell.length_b   1.000
_cell.length_c   1.000
_cell.angle_alpha   90.00
_cell.angle_beta   90.00
_cell.angle_gamma   90.00
#
_symmetry.space_group_name_H-M   'P 1'
#
loop_
_entity.id
_entity.type
_entity.pdbx_description
1 polymer ?
#
loop_
_entity_poly.entity_id
_entity_poly.type
_entity_poly.pdbx_seq_one_letter_code
_entity_poly.pdbx_strand_id
1 'polypeptide(L)'
;MAVYRGKYILEGLGSITPEMEHNLDLAYGICMSYKEDFPCEMCGRCCHQPHIVVRPEEIDRISSSANIPLYDFMRNYLVQTADGRFLFKKTNPCAFLGPDNRCTIWKDRPQICDDFPYAVSMFMSRVYLALTNPDADINELISYMDDSWPCTGVIKKDIADRVEAARKDVVPM
;
A
#
# COMPACT_ATOMS: atom_id res chain seq x y z
N MET A 1 19.31 7.61 4.25
CA MET A 1 17.95 7.13 3.93
C MET A 1 17.84 5.75 4.50
N ALA A 2 16.99 5.56 5.50
CA ALA A 2 16.75 4.26 6.08
C ALA A 2 15.62 3.55 5.33
N VAL A 3 15.65 2.21 5.34
CA VAL A 3 14.65 1.38 4.68
C VAL A 3 14.10 0.38 5.68
N TYR A 4 12.81 0.49 5.98
CA TYR A 4 12.10 -0.44 6.86
C TYR A 4 11.49 -1.59 6.04
N ARG A 5 11.73 -2.84 6.48
CA ARG A 5 11.28 -4.09 5.83
C ARG A 5 11.59 -4.16 4.32
N GLY A 6 12.72 -3.57 3.90
CA GLY A 6 13.17 -3.57 2.51
C GLY A 6 12.23 -2.87 1.50
N LYS A 7 11.16 -2.20 1.96
CA LYS A 7 10.17 -1.57 1.07
C LYS A 7 9.71 -0.18 1.47
N TYR A 8 9.71 0.15 2.76
CA TYR A 8 9.28 1.47 3.24
C TYR A 8 10.49 2.39 3.34
N ILE A 9 10.55 3.35 2.42
CA ILE A 9 11.63 4.32 2.34
C ILE A 9 11.34 5.47 3.31
N LEU A 10 12.24 5.68 4.28
CA LEU A 10 12.17 6.78 5.23
C LEU A 10 13.15 7.87 4.79
N GLU A 11 12.65 8.77 3.94
CA GLU A 11 13.43 9.90 3.42
C GLU A 11 13.90 10.83 4.55
N GLY A 12 15.11 11.37 4.42
CA GLY A 12 15.70 12.23 5.45
C GLY A 12 16.23 11.51 6.71
N LEU A 13 15.92 10.23 6.90
CA LEU A 13 16.39 9.46 8.05
C LEU A 13 17.73 8.76 7.76
N GLY A 14 18.70 8.88 8.68
CA GLY A 14 20.01 8.21 8.58
C GLY A 14 19.95 6.71 8.91
N SER A 15 19.29 6.38 10.02
CA SER A 15 19.13 5.01 10.55
C SER A 15 17.82 4.91 11.34
N ILE A 16 17.29 3.70 11.49
CA ILE A 16 16.14 3.41 12.37
C ILE A 16 16.70 3.01 13.74
N THR A 17 16.27 3.68 14.82
CA THR A 17 16.64 3.28 16.19
C THR A 17 15.79 2.09 16.65
N PRO A 18 16.20 1.34 17.70
CA PRO A 18 15.38 0.25 18.23
C PRO A 18 13.97 0.69 18.65
N GLU A 19 13.82 1.87 19.24
CA GLU A 19 12.54 2.44 19.65
C GLU A 19 11.66 2.77 18.44
N MET A 20 12.25 3.36 17.39
CA MET A 20 11.57 3.61 16.12
C MET A 20 11.14 2.32 15.45
N GLU A 21 12.03 1.31 15.42
CA GLU A 21 11.75 0.01 14.81
C GLU A 21 10.57 -0.67 15.51
N HIS A 22 10.55 -0.65 16.85
CA HIS A 22 9.43 -1.15 17.65
C HIS A 22 8.11 -0.45 17.28
N ASN A 23 8.10 0.89 17.22
CA ASN A 23 6.90 1.65 16.86
C ASN A 23 6.47 1.41 15.39
N LEU A 24 7.42 1.23 14.47
CA LEU A 24 7.16 0.86 13.08
C LEU A 24 6.54 -0.54 13.00
N ASP A 25 7.03 -1.49 13.80
CA ASP A 25 6.48 -2.84 13.88
C ASP A 25 5.07 -2.87 14.46
N LEU A 26 4.76 -2.03 15.46
CA LEU A 26 3.38 -1.85 15.95
C LEU A 26 2.45 -1.35 14.82
N ALA A 27 2.86 -0.29 14.12
CA ALA A 27 2.08 0.26 13.02
C ALA A 27 1.88 -0.77 11.88
N TYR A 28 2.94 -1.50 11.54
CA TYR A 28 2.91 -2.55 10.53
C TYR A 28 2.00 -3.71 10.94
N GLY A 29 2.02 -4.10 12.22
CA GLY A 29 1.15 -5.13 12.78
C GLY A 29 -0.33 -4.76 12.64
N ILE A 30 -0.71 -3.54 13.02
CA ILE A 30 -2.07 -3.03 12.82
C ILE A 30 -2.47 -3.09 11.34
N CYS A 31 -1.60 -2.56 10.47
CA CYS A 31 -1.81 -2.56 9.02
C CYS A 31 -2.05 -3.98 8.47
N MET A 32 -1.19 -4.94 8.81
CA MET A 32 -1.28 -6.31 8.31
C MET A 32 -2.45 -7.10 8.90
N SER A 33 -2.87 -6.80 10.14
CA SER A 33 -4.02 -7.46 10.76
C SER A 33 -5.29 -7.32 9.91
N TYR A 34 -5.49 -6.18 9.23
CA TYR A 34 -6.62 -6.04 8.31
C TYR A 34 -6.55 -6.99 7.11
N LYS A 35 -5.35 -7.27 6.59
CA LYS A 35 -5.20 -8.19 5.45
C LYS A 35 -5.53 -9.63 5.85
N GLU A 36 -5.31 -9.98 7.11
CA GLU A 36 -5.65 -11.29 7.69
C GLU A 36 -7.14 -11.39 8.02
N ASP A 37 -7.70 -10.39 8.71
CA ASP A 37 -9.10 -10.35 9.14
C ASP A 37 -10.06 -10.16 7.95
N PHE A 38 -9.65 -9.39 6.95
CA PHE A 38 -10.44 -8.98 5.79
C PHE A 38 -9.66 -9.20 4.50
N PRO A 39 -9.52 -10.47 4.05
CA PRO A 39 -8.84 -10.78 2.79
C PRO A 39 -9.54 -10.09 1.61
N CYS A 40 -8.80 -9.83 0.54
CA CYS A 40 -9.32 -9.07 -0.60
C CYS A 40 -10.56 -9.72 -1.22
N GLU A 41 -11.67 -8.97 -1.28
CA GLU A 41 -12.92 -9.36 -1.94
C GLU A 41 -12.94 -9.08 -3.45
N MET A 42 -11.79 -8.74 -4.04
CA MET A 42 -11.65 -8.40 -5.47
C MET A 42 -12.58 -7.25 -5.91
N CYS A 43 -12.77 -6.25 -5.05
CA CYS A 43 -13.65 -5.10 -5.34
C CYS A 43 -13.12 -4.19 -6.46
N GLY A 44 -11.82 -4.26 -6.82
CA GLY A 44 -11.23 -3.45 -7.89
C GLY A 44 -10.80 -2.04 -7.47
N ARG A 45 -10.90 -1.65 -6.20
CA ARG A 45 -10.49 -0.30 -5.73
C ARG A 45 -9.01 0.00 -5.98
N CYS A 46 -8.13 -1.00 -5.88
CA CYS A 46 -6.69 -0.83 -6.19
C CYS A 46 -6.45 -0.42 -7.64
N CYS A 47 -7.27 -0.89 -8.59
CA CYS A 47 -7.16 -0.58 -10.01
C CYS A 47 -7.54 0.88 -10.35
N HIS A 48 -8.13 1.60 -9.40
CA HIS A 48 -8.48 3.02 -9.54
C HIS A 48 -7.48 3.95 -8.85
N GLN A 49 -6.43 3.39 -8.23
CA GLN A 49 -5.39 4.21 -7.61
C GLN A 49 -4.47 4.81 -8.67
N PRO A 50 -4.06 6.09 -8.51
CA PRO A 50 -3.01 6.66 -9.33
C PRO A 50 -1.65 6.08 -8.94
N HIS A 51 -0.64 6.32 -9.78
CA HIS A 51 0.77 6.03 -9.47
C HIS A 51 1.05 4.57 -9.02
N ILE A 52 0.41 3.59 -9.66
CA ILE A 52 0.71 2.17 -9.42
C ILE A 52 2.13 1.87 -9.90
N VAL A 53 3.06 1.77 -8.95
CA VAL A 53 4.46 1.44 -9.20
C VAL A 53 4.58 -0.05 -9.54
N VAL A 54 5.36 -0.34 -10.58
CA VAL A 54 5.82 -1.68 -10.94
C VAL A 54 7.31 -1.73 -10.70
N ARG A 55 7.77 -2.62 -9.81
CA ARG A 55 9.21 -2.73 -9.54
C ARG A 55 9.89 -3.48 -10.69
N PRO A 56 11.17 -3.19 -10.99
CA PRO A 56 11.89 -3.85 -12.09
C PRO A 56 11.80 -5.37 -12.04
N GLU A 57 11.93 -5.97 -10.86
CA GLU A 57 11.85 -7.42 -10.64
C GLU A 57 10.45 -8.02 -10.88
N GLU A 58 9.42 -7.18 -11.01
CA GLU A 58 8.04 -7.61 -11.25
C GLU A 58 7.64 -7.56 -12.72
N ILE A 59 8.40 -6.84 -13.56
CA ILE A 59 8.00 -6.55 -14.95
C ILE A 59 7.83 -7.85 -15.75
N ASP A 60 8.81 -8.75 -15.67
CA ASP A 60 8.80 -10.00 -16.46
C ASP A 60 7.63 -10.90 -16.09
N ARG A 61 7.38 -11.09 -14.78
CA ARG A 61 6.27 -11.93 -14.28
C ARG A 61 4.91 -11.34 -14.64
N ILE A 62 4.75 -10.01 -14.55
CA ILE A 62 3.49 -9.35 -14.93
C ILE A 62 3.26 -9.45 -16.43
N SER A 63 4.29 -9.21 -17.27
CA SER A 63 4.13 -9.31 -18.73
C SER A 63 3.71 -10.72 -19.15
N SER A 64 4.30 -11.74 -18.52
CA SER A 64 3.98 -13.15 -18.73
C SER A 64 2.54 -13.47 -18.30
N SER A 65 2.12 -13.00 -17.13
CA SER A 65 0.75 -13.17 -16.62
C SER A 65 -0.30 -12.49 -17.51
N ALA A 66 0.05 -11.35 -18.09
CA ALA A 66 -0.79 -10.63 -19.05
C ALA A 66 -0.81 -11.28 -20.45
N ASN A 67 0.06 -12.26 -20.72
CA ASN A 67 0.30 -12.84 -22.03
C ASN A 67 0.69 -11.78 -23.09
N ILE A 68 1.57 -10.86 -22.70
CA ILE A 68 2.07 -9.78 -23.56
C ILE A 68 3.58 -9.90 -23.66
N PRO A 69 4.18 -9.87 -24.87
CA PRO A 69 5.63 -9.85 -25.03
C PRO A 69 6.26 -8.71 -24.21
N LEU A 70 7.36 -8.98 -23.51
CA LEU A 70 8.01 -8.03 -22.61
C LEU A 70 8.24 -6.65 -23.25
N TYR A 71 8.72 -6.62 -24.50
CA TYR A 71 8.92 -5.40 -25.25
C TYR A 71 7.64 -4.56 -25.38
N ASP A 72 6.53 -5.20 -25.76
CA ASP A 72 5.23 -4.55 -25.90
C ASP A 72 4.65 -4.15 -24.54
N PHE A 73 4.88 -4.93 -23.50
CA PHE A 73 4.47 -4.59 -22.14
C PHE A 73 5.18 -3.33 -21.65
N MET A 74 6.51 -3.28 -21.73
CA MET A 74 7.29 -2.09 -21.35
C MET A 74 6.88 -0.88 -22.17
N ARG A 75 6.72 -1.03 -23.49
CA ARG A 75 6.39 0.08 -24.39
C ARG A 75 4.96 0.58 -24.21
N ASN A 76 3.97 -0.29 -24.03
CA ASN A 76 2.56 0.08 -24.10
C ASN A 76 1.90 0.21 -22.72
N TYR A 77 2.47 -0.39 -21.66
CA TYR A 77 1.85 -0.45 -20.33
C TYR A 77 2.64 0.25 -19.24
N LEU A 78 3.94 0.50 -19.42
CA LEU A 78 4.78 1.16 -18.41
C LEU A 78 5.28 2.53 -18.84
N VAL A 79 5.25 3.50 -17.93
CA VAL A 79 5.97 4.78 -18.07
C VAL A 79 7.09 4.82 -17.05
N GLN A 80 8.30 5.20 -17.49
CA GLN A 80 9.40 5.47 -16.58
C GLN A 80 9.35 6.94 -16.16
N THR A 81 9.37 7.19 -14.86
CA THR A 81 9.42 8.55 -14.28
C THR A 81 10.86 9.08 -14.27
N ALA A 82 11.03 10.39 -14.05
CA ALA A 82 12.34 11.04 -14.03
C ALA A 82 13.28 10.49 -12.93
N ASP A 83 12.71 9.98 -11.84
CA ASP A 83 13.44 9.30 -10.75
C ASP A 83 13.62 7.80 -10.98
N GLY A 84 13.38 7.32 -12.21
CA GLY A 84 13.70 5.97 -12.65
C GLY A 84 12.67 4.89 -12.29
N ARG A 85 11.56 5.22 -11.62
CA ARG A 85 10.49 4.26 -11.29
C ARG A 85 9.64 3.93 -12.51
N PHE A 86 9.10 2.71 -12.57
CA PHE A 86 8.10 2.34 -13.56
C PHE A 86 6.71 2.44 -12.96
N LEU A 87 5.78 3.10 -13.66
CA LEU A 87 4.37 3.17 -13.29
C LEU A 87 3.52 2.54 -14.40
N PHE A 88 2.35 2.00 -14.05
CA PHE A 88 1.36 1.71 -15.08
C PHE A 88 0.91 3.00 -15.78
N LYS A 89 0.91 2.99 -17.12
CA LYS A 89 0.48 4.12 -17.95
C LYS A 89 -1.00 4.46 -17.76
N LYS A 90 -1.86 3.43 -17.75
CA LYS A 90 -3.31 3.59 -17.63
C LYS A 90 -3.75 3.13 -16.24
N THR A 91 -4.31 4.06 -15.48
CA THR A 91 -4.95 3.85 -14.18
C THR A 91 -6.30 4.58 -14.19
N ASN A 92 -7.21 4.21 -13.28
CA ASN A 92 -8.56 4.77 -13.18
C ASN A 92 -9.42 4.68 -14.48
N PRO A 93 -9.78 3.46 -14.94
CA PRO A 93 -9.37 2.16 -14.40
C PRO A 93 -8.05 1.67 -15.01
N CYS A 94 -7.34 0.85 -14.24
CA CYS A 94 -6.15 0.10 -14.68
C CYS A 94 -6.44 -0.70 -15.95
N ALA A 95 -5.45 -0.83 -16.84
CA ALA A 95 -5.56 -1.64 -18.06
C ALA A 95 -5.88 -3.12 -17.81
N PHE A 96 -5.62 -3.62 -16.59
CA PHE A 96 -5.84 -5.01 -16.19
C PHE A 96 -7.10 -5.21 -15.34
N LEU A 97 -7.99 -4.21 -15.26
CA LEU A 97 -9.30 -4.37 -14.63
C LEU A 97 -10.27 -5.00 -15.64
N GLY A 98 -10.78 -6.19 -15.32
CA GLY A 98 -11.80 -6.88 -16.10
C GLY A 98 -13.21 -6.27 -15.95
N PRO A 99 -14.16 -6.64 -16.83
CA PRO A 99 -15.53 -6.13 -16.80
C PRO A 99 -16.32 -6.53 -15.55
N ASP A 100 -15.84 -7.52 -14.80
CA ASP A 100 -16.40 -8.05 -13.55
C ASP A 100 -15.71 -7.46 -12.29
N ASN A 101 -14.97 -6.36 -12.44
CA ASN A 101 -14.12 -5.74 -11.43
C ASN A 101 -12.95 -6.60 -10.94
N ARG A 102 -12.66 -7.74 -11.59
CA ARG A 102 -11.53 -8.60 -11.20
C ARG A 102 -10.26 -8.23 -11.97
N CYS A 103 -9.14 -8.28 -11.28
CA CYS A 103 -7.84 -8.06 -11.91
C CYS A 103 -7.46 -9.27 -12.78
N THR A 104 -7.16 -9.04 -14.05
CA THR A 104 -6.79 -10.12 -14.99
C THR A 104 -5.41 -10.70 -14.70
N ILE A 105 -4.52 -9.92 -14.07
CA ILE A 105 -3.18 -10.34 -13.62
C ILE A 105 -3.12 -10.59 -12.10
N TRP A 106 -4.26 -10.93 -11.46
CA TRP A 106 -4.38 -10.95 -10.00
C TRP A 106 -3.22 -11.69 -9.31
N LYS A 107 -2.88 -12.91 -9.75
CA LYS A 107 -1.82 -13.73 -9.13
C LYS A 107 -0.45 -13.06 -9.17
N ASP A 108 -0.14 -12.36 -10.25
CA ASP A 108 1.15 -11.74 -10.49
C ASP A 108 1.09 -10.21 -10.37
N ARG A 109 0.05 -9.67 -9.72
CA ARG A 109 -0.12 -8.22 -9.56
C ARG A 109 1.12 -7.59 -8.89
N PRO A 110 1.39 -6.29 -9.17
CA PRO A 110 2.45 -5.56 -8.49
C PRO A 110 2.27 -5.59 -6.96
N GLN A 111 3.37 -5.53 -6.22
CA GLN A 111 3.37 -5.57 -4.76
C GLN A 111 2.48 -4.46 -4.17
N ILE A 112 2.48 -3.26 -4.76
CA ILE A 112 1.63 -2.16 -4.31
C ILE A 112 0.12 -2.50 -4.42
N CYS A 113 -0.27 -3.30 -5.43
CA CYS A 113 -1.65 -3.76 -5.60
C CYS A 113 -2.00 -4.88 -4.60
N ASP A 114 -1.02 -5.71 -4.22
CA ASP A 114 -1.18 -6.72 -3.17
C ASP A 114 -1.20 -6.13 -1.75
N ASP A 115 -0.46 -5.04 -1.56
CA ASP A 115 -0.43 -4.29 -0.32
C ASP A 115 -1.69 -3.43 -0.14
N PHE A 116 -2.39 -3.06 -1.20
CA PHE A 116 -3.53 -2.14 -1.11
C PHE A 116 -4.76 -2.77 -0.42
N PRO A 117 -5.47 -2.03 0.45
CA PRO A 117 -5.12 -0.73 1.04
C PRO A 117 -4.28 -0.84 2.32
N TYR A 118 -4.05 -2.06 2.80
CA TYR A 118 -3.64 -2.38 4.16
C TYR A 118 -2.17 -2.12 4.47
N ALA A 119 -1.25 -2.26 3.52
CA ALA A 119 0.20 -2.22 3.74
C ALA A 119 0.94 -1.28 2.77
N VAL A 120 0.22 -0.29 2.23
CA VAL A 120 0.81 0.76 1.38
C VAL A 120 1.43 1.86 2.25
N SER A 121 2.51 2.49 1.77
CA SER A 121 3.26 3.49 2.53
C SER A 121 2.41 4.63 3.08
N MET A 122 1.39 5.09 2.33
CA MET A 122 0.52 6.17 2.79
C MET A 122 -0.25 5.78 4.05
N PHE A 123 -0.96 4.64 4.03
CA PHE A 123 -1.72 4.19 5.20
C PHE A 123 -0.80 3.84 6.37
N MET A 124 0.30 3.12 6.12
CA MET A 124 1.29 2.78 7.15
C MET A 124 1.82 4.04 7.85
N SER A 125 2.16 5.09 7.08
CA SER A 125 2.62 6.36 7.65
C SER A 125 1.57 7.03 8.53
N ARG A 126 0.27 6.94 8.18
CA ARG A 126 -0.81 7.52 8.99
C ARG A 126 -0.97 6.79 10.31
N VAL A 127 -0.92 5.45 10.29
CA VAL A 127 -0.98 4.64 11.50
C VAL A 127 0.21 4.93 12.41
N TYR A 128 1.43 4.98 11.85
CA TYR A 128 2.63 5.33 12.62
C TYR A 128 2.53 6.73 13.25
N LEU A 129 2.09 7.74 12.50
CA LEU A 129 1.89 9.10 13.02
C LEU A 129 0.84 9.12 14.14
N ALA A 130 -0.28 8.41 14.00
CA ALA A 130 -1.32 8.37 15.03
C ALA A 130 -0.89 7.64 16.31
N LEU A 131 0.01 6.65 16.20
CA LEU A 131 0.60 5.97 17.35
C LEU A 131 1.61 6.86 18.09
N THR A 132 2.48 7.55 17.33
CA THR A 132 3.61 8.30 17.90
C THR A 132 3.30 9.75 18.25
N ASN A 133 2.18 10.28 17.78
CA ASN A 133 1.68 11.61 18.12
C ASN A 133 0.32 11.51 18.83
N PRO A 134 0.27 11.74 20.16
CA PRO A 134 -0.97 11.67 20.94
C PRO A 134 -2.09 12.57 20.42
N ASP A 135 -1.74 13.73 19.85
CA ASP A 135 -2.67 14.74 19.35
C ASP A 135 -3.20 14.43 17.95
N ALA A 136 -2.64 13.43 17.26
CA ALA A 136 -3.08 13.08 15.90
C ALA A 136 -4.37 12.25 15.93
N ASP A 137 -5.39 12.73 15.22
CA ASP A 137 -6.61 11.95 14.94
C ASP A 137 -6.41 11.09 13.69
N ILE A 138 -6.41 9.77 13.86
CA ILE A 138 -6.25 8.83 12.75
C ILE A 138 -7.39 8.96 11.73
N ASN A 139 -8.62 9.29 12.14
CA ASN A 139 -9.74 9.43 11.23
C ASN A 139 -9.56 10.63 10.29
N GLU A 140 -8.98 11.73 10.80
CA GLU A 140 -8.59 12.87 9.98
C GLU A 140 -7.46 12.49 9.01
N LEU A 141 -6.44 11.79 9.51
CA LEU A 141 -5.28 11.37 8.71
C LEU A 141 -5.65 10.44 7.55
N ILE A 142 -6.70 9.63 7.68
CA ILE A 142 -7.20 8.73 6.64
C ILE A 142 -8.46 9.25 5.92
N SER A 143 -8.83 10.51 6.10
CA SER A 143 -10.03 11.11 5.47
C SER A 143 -10.06 11.01 3.93
N TYR A 144 -8.91 10.79 3.30
CA TYR A 144 -8.80 10.49 1.87
C TYR A 144 -9.37 9.12 1.47
N MET A 145 -9.59 8.22 2.43
CA MET A 145 -10.20 6.91 2.21
C MET A 145 -11.73 7.03 2.10
N ASP A 146 -12.23 6.62 0.95
CA ASP A 146 -13.65 6.45 0.65
C ASP A 146 -14.21 5.22 1.38
N ASP A 147 -15.41 5.31 1.97
CA ASP A 147 -16.08 4.17 2.64
C ASP A 147 -17.00 3.37 1.70
N SER A 148 -17.14 3.78 0.44
CA SER A 148 -17.96 3.07 -0.54
C SER A 148 -17.37 1.72 -0.97
N TRP A 149 -16.15 1.38 -0.53
CA TRP A 149 -15.44 0.15 -0.89
C TRP A 149 -15.21 -0.71 0.35
N PRO A 150 -15.42 -2.04 0.27
CA PRO A 150 -15.36 -2.92 1.44
C PRO A 150 -13.98 -2.85 2.11
N CYS A 151 -12.90 -2.83 1.33
CA CYS A 151 -11.53 -2.85 1.87
C CYS A 151 -11.13 -1.60 2.67
N THR A 152 -11.69 -0.43 2.34
CA THR A 152 -11.43 0.81 3.08
C THR A 152 -12.50 1.09 4.13
N GLY A 153 -13.73 0.62 3.91
CA GLY A 153 -14.81 0.67 4.90
C GLY A 153 -14.47 -0.09 6.19
N VAL A 154 -13.84 -1.26 6.09
CA VAL A 154 -13.41 -2.01 7.29
C VAL A 154 -12.35 -1.25 8.10
N ILE A 155 -11.43 -0.55 7.44
CA ILE A 155 -10.42 0.29 8.12
C ILE A 155 -11.11 1.42 8.88
N LYS A 156 -11.97 2.19 8.21
CA LYS A 156 -12.65 3.33 8.82
C LYS A 156 -13.56 2.94 9.99
N LYS A 157 -13.97 1.67 10.06
CA LYS A 157 -14.85 1.17 11.10
C LYS A 157 -14.18 1.08 12.46
N ASP A 158 -12.92 0.60 12.53
CA ASP A 158 -12.29 0.23 13.81
C ASP A 158 -10.83 0.69 13.97
N ILE A 159 -10.25 1.43 13.00
CA ILE A 159 -8.85 1.87 13.09
C ILE A 159 -8.56 2.75 14.31
N ALA A 160 -9.50 3.62 14.70
CA ALA A 160 -9.35 4.48 15.88
C ALA A 160 -9.17 3.62 17.15
N ASP A 161 -9.99 2.58 17.29
CA ASP A 161 -9.93 1.66 18.42
C ASP A 161 -8.63 0.84 18.41
N ARG A 162 -8.19 0.36 17.23
CA ARG A 162 -6.92 -0.39 17.09
C ARG A 162 -5.71 0.48 17.44
N VAL A 163 -5.69 1.74 17.00
CA VAL A 163 -4.61 2.69 17.31
C VAL A 163 -4.59 3.01 18.79
N GLU A 164 -5.74 3.36 19.38
CA GLU A 164 -5.82 3.70 20.80
C GLU A 164 -5.40 2.54 21.69
N ALA A 165 -5.82 1.31 21.37
CA ALA A 165 -5.43 0.11 22.10
C ALA A 165 -3.92 -0.17 22.07
N ALA A 166 -3.24 0.19 20.97
CA ALA A 166 -1.81 -0.04 20.76
C ALA A 166 -0.93 1.10 21.31
N ARG A 167 -1.47 2.29 21.62
CA ARG A 167 -0.70 3.42 22.16
C ARG A 167 0.02 3.10 23.46
N LYS A 168 -0.54 2.22 24.30
CA LYS A 168 0.09 1.77 25.55
C LYS A 168 1.43 1.06 25.33
N ASP A 169 1.65 0.51 24.15
CA ASP A 169 2.83 -0.28 23.79
C ASP A 169 3.88 0.57 23.03
N VAL A 170 3.57 1.84 22.72
CA VAL A 170 4.48 2.77 22.04
C VAL A 170 5.64 3.14 22.95
N VAL A 171 6.86 3.06 22.40
CA VAL A 171 8.08 3.49 23.10
C VAL A 171 8.34 4.96 22.77
N PRO A 172 8.51 5.84 23.77
CA PRO A 172 8.89 7.23 23.54
C PRO A 172 10.21 7.34 22.77
N MET A 173 10.23 8.20 21.76
CA MET A 173 11.43 8.52 20.97
C MET A 173 12.27 9.62 21.61
#